data_AF-A0A6P9BSE5-F1
#
_entry.id   AF-A0A6P9BSE5-F1
#
_cell.length_a   1.000
_cell.length_b   1.000
_cell.length_c   1.000
_cell.angle_alpha   90.00
_cell.angle_beta   90.00
_cell.angle_gamma   90.00
#
_symmetry.space_group_name_H-M   'P 1'
#
loop_
_entity.id
_entity.type
_entity.pdbx_description
1 polymer ?
#
loop_
_entity_poly.entity_id
_entity_poly.type
_entity_poly.pdbx_seq_one_letter_code
_entity_poly.pdbx_strand_id
1 'polypeptide(L)'
;MELQAELTGRDGSKRAWRVRCEPPGELRGLLAGLSRLREEVAARLGPLVQQESVAAAGDRDERGDDDEDGDEDDDDEEEEGKHINTKAYTDEPPLKRTKLHS
;
A
#
# COMPACT_ATOMS: atom_id res chain seq x y z
N MET A 1 -18.41 17.67 6.99
CA MET A 1 -17.03 17.18 6.78
C MET A 1 -16.96 16.51 5.41
N GLU A 2 -15.83 16.61 4.71
CA GLU A 2 -15.62 16.02 3.38
C GLU A 2 -14.26 15.32 3.34
N LEU A 3 -14.20 14.13 2.72
CA LEU A 3 -12.97 13.43 2.39
C LEU A 3 -12.59 13.72 0.93
N GLN A 4 -11.32 14.02 0.70
CA GLN A 4 -10.80 14.32 -0.63
C GLN A 4 -9.58 13.44 -0.92
N ALA A 5 -9.45 13.02 -2.17
CA ALA A 5 -8.28 12.32 -2.67
C ALA A 5 -8.00 12.73 -4.12
N GLU A 6 -6.77 12.57 -4.58
CA GLU A 6 -6.37 12.83 -5.97
C GLU A 6 -5.40 11.73 -6.43
N LEU A 7 -5.62 11.23 -7.65
CA LEU A 7 -4.71 10.36 -8.38
C LEU A 7 -4.10 11.16 -9.52
N THR A 8 -2.77 11.23 -9.55
CA THR A 8 -2.02 11.79 -10.68
C THR A 8 -1.45 10.64 -11.51
N GLY A 9 -1.83 10.55 -12.78
CA GLY A 9 -1.31 9.56 -13.72
C GLY A 9 0.08 9.90 -14.24
N ARG A 10 0.74 8.92 -14.89
CA ARG A 10 2.04 9.11 -15.56
C ARG A 10 1.96 10.10 -16.72
N ASP A 11 0.78 10.24 -17.32
CA ASP A 11 0.41 11.21 -18.34
C ASP A 11 0.17 12.63 -17.78
N GLY A 12 0.30 12.81 -16.45
CA GLY A 12 -0.01 14.06 -15.76
C GLY A 12 -1.49 14.31 -15.55
N SER A 13 -2.37 13.41 -16.02
CA SER A 13 -3.81 13.54 -15.82
C SER A 13 -4.17 13.40 -14.34
N LYS A 14 -4.95 14.35 -13.83
CA LYS A 14 -5.41 14.38 -12.44
C LYS A 14 -6.86 13.89 -12.33
N ARG A 15 -7.10 13.02 -11.36
CA ARG A 15 -8.41 12.41 -11.08
C ARG A 15 -8.72 12.55 -9.60
N ALA A 16 -9.69 13.40 -9.26
CA ALA A 16 -10.06 13.66 -7.87
C ALA A 16 -11.30 12.86 -7.42
N TRP A 17 -11.39 12.63 -6.11
CA TRP A 17 -12.56 12.14 -5.38
C TRP A 17 -12.96 13.13 -4.30
N ARG A 18 -14.27 13.27 -4.09
CA ARG A 18 -14.84 14.10 -3.02
C ARG A 18 -16.04 13.38 -2.44
N VAL A 19 -15.95 12.98 -1.18
CA VAL A 19 -17.00 12.24 -0.48
C VAL A 19 -17.45 13.04 0.73
N ARG A 20 -18.73 13.40 0.76
CA ARG A 20 -19.32 14.02 1.95
C ARG A 20 -19.55 12.98 3.04
N CYS A 21 -19.20 13.33 4.27
CA CYS A 21 -19.47 12.50 5.45
C CYS A 21 -20.85 12.85 6.00
N GLU A 22 -21.76 11.87 6.04
CA GLU A 22 -23.13 12.03 6.54
C GLU A 22 -23.46 10.99 7.62
N PRO A 23 -24.03 11.38 8.77
CA PRO A 23 -24.35 12.75 9.18
C PRO A 23 -23.09 13.59 9.47
N PRO A 24 -23.13 14.92 9.23
CA PRO A 24 -21.98 15.78 9.39
C PRO A 24 -21.61 15.96 10.86
N GLY A 25 -20.31 15.93 11.17
CA GLY A 25 -19.80 16.19 12.52
C GLY A 25 -19.78 14.95 13.44
N GLU A 26 -20.22 13.79 12.93
CA GLU A 26 -20.20 12.54 13.69
C GLU A 26 -19.15 11.57 13.15
N LEU A 27 -18.51 10.81 14.05
CA LEU A 27 -17.57 9.75 13.70
C LEU A 27 -18.23 8.67 12.82
N ARG A 28 -19.52 8.39 13.03
CA ARG A 28 -20.27 7.45 12.19
C ARG A 28 -20.34 7.92 10.74
N GLY A 29 -20.53 9.22 10.51
CA GLY A 29 -20.53 9.79 9.17
C GLY A 29 -19.14 9.75 8.52
N LEU A 30 -18.08 9.88 9.31
CA LEU A 30 -16.70 9.69 8.83
C LEU A 30 -16.45 8.25 8.39
N LEU A 31 -16.87 7.25 9.17
CA LEU A 31 -16.72 5.82 8.83
C LEU A 31 -17.49 5.46 7.55
N ALA A 32 -18.71 5.99 7.40
CA ALA A 32 -19.50 5.81 6.19
C ALA A 32 -18.82 6.46 4.97
N GLY A 33 -18.34 7.70 5.12
CA GLY A 33 -17.59 8.39 4.08
C GLY A 33 -16.31 7.65 3.66
N LEU A 34 -15.56 7.10 4.61
CA LEU A 34 -14.34 6.34 4.34
C LEU A 34 -14.64 5.04 3.58
N SER A 35 -15.68 4.32 3.98
CA SER A 35 -16.10 3.08 3.30
C SER A 35 -16.45 3.35 1.84
N ARG A 36 -17.22 4.42 1.59
CA ARG A 36 -17.57 4.87 0.25
C ARG A 36 -16.36 5.31 -0.57
N LEU A 37 -15.46 6.10 0.01
CA LEU A 37 -14.25 6.53 -0.69
C LEU A 37 -13.40 5.32 -1.12
N ARG A 38 -13.26 4.31 -0.24
CA ARG A 38 -12.54 3.06 -0.56
C ARG A 38 -13.16 2.35 -1.76
N GLU A 39 -14.47 2.23 -1.81
CA GLU A 39 -15.19 1.60 -2.93
C GLU A 39 -15.00 2.39 -4.23
N GLU A 40 -15.14 3.71 -4.21
CA GLU A 40 -14.96 4.56 -5.38
C GLU A 40 -13.50 4.55 -5.89
N VAL A 41 -12.52 4.45 -4.99
CA VAL A 41 -11.10 4.30 -5.34
C VAL A 41 -10.85 2.92 -5.96
N ALA A 42 -11.32 1.86 -5.32
CA ALA A 42 -11.14 0.49 -5.82
C ALA A 42 -11.78 0.29 -7.21
N ALA A 43 -13.00 0.78 -7.40
CA ALA A 43 -13.70 0.69 -8.68
C ALA A 43 -12.96 1.40 -9.82
N ARG A 44 -12.30 2.53 -9.52
CA ARG A 44 -11.56 3.29 -10.53
C ARG A 44 -10.15 2.76 -10.76
N LEU A 45 -9.48 2.24 -9.73
CA LEU A 45 -8.12 1.68 -9.85
C LEU A 45 -8.10 0.25 -10.39
N GLY A 46 -9.13 -0.56 -10.13
CA GLY A 46 -9.19 -1.97 -10.56
C GLY A 46 -8.86 -2.17 -12.05
N PRO A 47 -9.54 -1.48 -12.98
CA PRO A 47 -9.22 -1.58 -14.40
C PRO A 47 -7.82 -1.10 -14.78
N LEU A 48 -7.29 -0.08 -14.09
CA LEU A 48 -5.96 0.48 -14.37
C LEU A 48 -4.86 -0.49 -13.94
N VAL A 49 -5.03 -1.12 -12.78
CA VAL A 49 -4.12 -2.16 -12.29
C VAL A 49 -4.15 -3.36 -13.23
N GLN A 50 -5.32 -3.81 -13.65
CA GLN A 50 -5.43 -4.92 -14.60
C GLN A 50 -4.73 -4.63 -15.93
N GLN A 51 -4.90 -3.41 -16.45
CA GLN A 51 -4.22 -2.98 -17.67
C GLN A 51 -2.70 -2.98 -17.51
N GLU A 52 -2.18 -2.52 -16.36
CA GLU A 52 -0.75 -2.51 -16.08
C GLU A 52 -0.19 -3.94 -15.91
N SER A 53 -0.91 -4.84 -15.25
CA SER A 53 -0.50 -6.23 -15.10
C SER A 53 -0.37 -6.97 -16.43
N VAL A 54 -1.32 -6.76 -17.36
CA VAL A 54 -1.26 -7.37 -18.70
C VAL A 54 -0.10 -6.80 -19.51
N ALA A 55 0.11 -5.48 -19.48
CA ALA A 55 1.22 -4.84 -20.18
C ALA A 55 2.59 -5.32 -19.67
N ALA A 56 2.71 -5.60 -18.37
CA ALA A 56 3.93 -6.14 -17.77
C ALA A 56 4.16 -7.62 -18.08
N ALA A 57 3.10 -8.40 -18.29
CA ALA A 57 3.20 -9.82 -18.64
C ALA A 57 3.56 -10.03 -20.13
N GLY A 58 3.02 -9.22 -21.03
CA GLY A 58 3.31 -9.30 -22.47
C GLY A 58 4.76 -8.96 -22.85
N ASP A 59 5.51 -8.28 -21.97
CA ASP A 59 6.95 -8.01 -22.15
C ASP A 59 7.84 -9.24 -21.83
N ARG A 60 7.28 -10.27 -21.16
CA ARG A 60 8.01 -11.50 -20.82
C ARG A 60 7.94 -12.58 -21.89
N ASP A 61 6.91 -12.59 -22.74
CA ASP A 61 6.67 -13.65 -23.74
C ASP A 61 7.57 -13.56 -24.99
N GLU A 62 8.32 -12.46 -25.20
CA GLU A 62 9.28 -12.36 -26.32
C GLU A 62 10.68 -12.92 -26.00
N ARG A 63 10.91 -13.45 -24.80
CA ARG A 63 12.12 -14.22 -24.47
C ARG A 63 11.72 -15.64 -24.13
N GLY A 64 11.66 -16.47 -25.16
CA GLY A 64 11.33 -17.88 -25.05
C GLY A 64 12.13 -18.58 -23.96
N ASP A 65 11.41 -19.31 -23.12
CA ASP A 65 11.92 -20.34 -22.24
C ASP A 65 11.03 -21.56 -22.49
N ASP A 66 11.54 -22.41 -23.37
CA ASP A 66 11.10 -23.79 -23.58
C ASP A 66 11.78 -24.59 -22.47
N ASP A 67 11.04 -24.98 -21.43
CA ASP A 67 11.36 -26.15 -20.60
C ASP A 67 10.08 -26.56 -19.83
N GLU A 68 9.41 -27.57 -20.38
CA GLU A 68 8.47 -28.44 -19.67
C GLU A 68 9.21 -29.21 -18.55
N ASP A 69 8.44 -29.60 -17.53
CA ASP A 69 8.64 -30.69 -16.57
C ASP A 69 8.99 -30.33 -15.11
N GLY A 70 8.13 -30.80 -14.19
CA GLY A 70 8.49 -31.00 -12.79
C GLY A 70 7.38 -30.76 -11.78
N ASP A 71 6.32 -31.56 -11.84
CA ASP A 71 5.38 -31.81 -10.74
C ASP A 71 6.11 -32.52 -9.59
N GLU A 72 6.38 -31.84 -8.47
CA GLU A 72 6.60 -32.47 -7.15
C GLU A 72 5.98 -31.60 -6.03
N ASP A 73 4.81 -32.06 -5.59
CA ASP A 73 4.19 -31.83 -4.29
C ASP A 73 5.19 -32.16 -3.17
N ASP A 74 5.54 -31.16 -2.34
CA ASP A 74 6.13 -31.43 -1.02
C ASP A 74 5.51 -30.48 0.01
N ASP A 75 4.52 -31.04 0.68
CA ASP A 75 3.90 -30.63 1.93
C ASP A 75 4.93 -30.79 3.05
N ASP A 76 5.44 -29.68 3.60
CA ASP A 76 6.11 -29.72 4.90
C ASP A 76 5.68 -28.50 5.75
N GLU A 77 4.72 -28.78 6.63
CA GLU A 77 4.41 -27.99 7.82
C GLU A 77 5.63 -27.96 8.75
N GLU A 78 6.22 -26.79 9.03
CA GLU A 78 7.00 -26.62 10.27
C GLU A 78 6.71 -25.30 11.00
N GLU A 79 6.47 -25.49 12.30
CA GLU A 79 6.07 -24.58 13.35
C GLU A 79 6.96 -23.34 13.59
N GLU A 80 6.29 -22.27 14.01
CA GLU A 80 6.62 -21.44 15.18
C GLU A 80 8.07 -20.99 15.44
N GLY A 81 8.43 -19.86 14.82
CA GLY A 81 9.61 -19.05 15.19
C GLY A 81 9.25 -17.68 15.75
N LYS A 82 8.59 -17.63 16.91
CA LYS A 82 8.38 -16.40 17.70
C LYS A 82 9.73 -15.78 18.11
N HIS A 83 10.23 -14.84 17.31
CA HIS A 83 11.38 -14.02 17.67
C HIS A 83 10.94 -12.59 17.92
N ILE A 84 10.39 -12.38 19.11
CA ILE A 84 10.31 -11.07 19.74
C ILE A 84 11.74 -10.56 19.98
N ASN A 85 12.26 -9.78 19.04
CA ASN A 85 13.50 -9.05 19.28
C ASN A 85 13.18 -7.85 20.18
N THR A 86 13.01 -8.11 21.49
CA THR A 86 12.98 -7.11 22.54
C THR A 86 14.35 -6.45 22.65
N LYS A 87 14.66 -5.57 21.70
CA LYS A 87 15.74 -4.59 21.88
C LYS A 87 15.13 -3.45 22.68
N ALA A 88 15.40 -3.48 23.98
CA ALA A 88 15.18 -2.36 24.88
C ALA A 88 15.86 -1.13 24.27
N TYR A 89 15.07 -0.24 23.67
CA TYR A 89 15.52 1.10 23.34
C TYR A 89 15.75 1.81 24.67
N THR A 90 17.01 1.91 25.07
CA THR A 90 17.42 2.78 26.17
C THR A 90 17.19 4.22 25.73
N ASP A 91 16.14 4.83 26.28
CA ASP A 91 15.80 6.25 26.16
C ASP A 91 16.79 7.09 26.98
N GLU A 92 18.02 7.23 26.47
CA GLU A 92 18.98 8.15 27.05
C GLU A 92 19.11 9.39 26.15
N PRO A 93 18.65 10.57 26.60
CA PRO A 93 18.68 11.76 25.77
C PRO A 93 20.14 12.17 25.49
N PRO A 94 20.44 12.64 24.26
CA PRO A 94 21.80 12.94 23.86
C PRO A 94 22.40 14.06 24.72
N LEU A 95 23.64 13.84 25.17
CA LEU A 95 24.40 14.83 25.93
C LEU A 95 24.53 16.13 25.12
N LYS A 96 24.14 17.25 25.75
CA LYS A 96 24.13 18.58 25.15
C LYS A 96 25.52 18.96 24.60
N ARG A 97 25.54 19.51 23.38
CA ARG A 97 26.74 20.03 22.70
C ARG A 97 27.21 21.33 23.36
N THR A 98 28.39 21.34 23.99
CA THR A 98 29.06 22.57 24.43
C THR A 98 29.75 23.26 23.24
N LYS A 99 29.42 24.52 22.99
CA LYS A 99 30.13 25.36 22.01
C LYS A 99 31.32 26.01 22.72
N LEU A 100 32.54 25.66 22.32
CA LEU A 100 33.72 26.46 22.64
C LEU A 100 33.72 27.68 21.71
N HIS A 101 33.55 28.87 22.28
CA HIS A 101 33.89 30.11 21.59
C HIS A 101 35.41 30.26 21.63
N SER A 102 36.01 30.48 20.46
CA SER A 102 37.38 30.96 20.33
C SER A 102 37.40 32.31 19.63
#